data_AF-A0A1F9E4R9-F1
#
_entry.id   AF-A0A1F9E4R9-F1
#
_cell.length_a   1.000
_cell.length_b   1.000
_cell.length_c   1.000
_cell.angle_alpha   90.00
_cell.angle_beta   90.00
_cell.angle_gamma   90.00
#
_symmetry.space_group_name_H-M   'P 1'
#
loop_
_entity.id
_entity.type
_entity.pdbx_description
1 polymer ?
#
loop_
_entity_poly.entity_id
_entity_poly.type
_entity_poly.pdbx_seq_one_letter_code
_entity_poly.pdbx_strand_id
1 'polypeptide(L)'
;MFNKIFLMIMFLFLFLIQNTLAYEASCVNGKIKWFKMGKEKYEKSSYCLFSYQDQSFFISKSCYQEPCLAKQEIKKPIFVKDYYSEYGTPVFKLCKALLGTPHIMSYQWKGEWIASNRCVFKDSSYVQGAYLLIRWKEYIIKK
;
A
#
# COMPACT_ATOMS: atom_id res chain seq x y z
N MET A 1 -3.21 -12.08 -54.23
CA MET A 1 -4.07 -11.85 -53.03
C MET A 1 -3.54 -12.50 -51.74
N PHE A 2 -2.75 -13.59 -51.81
CA PHE A 2 -2.19 -14.29 -50.63
C PHE A 2 -1.27 -13.45 -49.71
N ASN A 3 -0.58 -12.44 -50.25
CA ASN A 3 0.44 -11.69 -49.51
C ASN A 3 -0.15 -10.71 -48.47
N LYS A 4 -1.40 -10.26 -48.65
CA LYS A 4 -2.04 -9.31 -47.71
C LYS A 4 -2.59 -9.99 -46.46
N ILE A 5 -3.07 -11.23 -46.59
CA ILE A 5 -3.61 -12.02 -45.46
C ILE A 5 -2.48 -12.47 -44.53
N PHE A 6 -1.34 -12.88 -45.11
CA PHE A 6 -0.17 -13.28 -44.31
C PHE A 6 0.41 -12.11 -43.50
N LEU A 7 0.53 -10.92 -44.10
CA LEU A 7 0.94 -9.71 -43.39
C LEU A 7 -0.04 -9.32 -42.27
N MET A 8 -1.35 -9.48 -42.50
CA MET A 8 -2.37 -9.14 -41.51
C MET A 8 -2.34 -10.10 -40.29
N ILE A 9 -2.10 -11.39 -40.52
CA ILE A 9 -1.93 -12.39 -39.46
C ILE A 9 -0.63 -12.15 -38.68
N MET A 10 0.44 -11.75 -39.35
CA MET A 10 1.72 -11.42 -38.71
C MET A 10 1.62 -10.16 -37.82
N PHE A 11 0.80 -9.17 -38.22
CA PHE A 11 0.54 -7.97 -37.41
C PHE A 11 -0.35 -8.25 -36.19
N LEU A 12 -1.29 -9.20 -36.30
CA LEU A 12 -2.12 -9.66 -35.18
C LEU A 12 -1.31 -10.43 -34.12
N PHE A 13 -0.26 -11.15 -34.53
CA PHE A 13 0.61 -11.87 -33.59
C PHE A 13 1.51 -10.93 -32.76
N LEU A 14 1.89 -9.78 -33.32
CA LEU A 14 2.70 -8.77 -32.63
C LEU A 14 1.93 -8.00 -31.54
N PHE A 15 0.60 -7.98 -31.59
CA PHE A 15 -0.23 -7.34 -30.57
C PHE A 15 -0.44 -8.19 -29.30
N LEU A 16 -0.16 -9.50 -29.35
CA LEU A 16 -0.38 -10.41 -28.21
C LEU A 16 0.80 -10.50 -27.24
N ILE A 17 1.94 -9.85 -27.53
CA ILE A 17 3.16 -9.91 -26.70
C ILE A 17 3.43 -8.59 -25.98
N GLN A 18 2.39 -7.79 -25.72
CA GLN A 18 2.50 -6.76 -24.69
C GLN A 18 2.52 -7.46 -23.34
N ASN A 19 3.69 -7.98 -22.97
CA ASN A 19 4.00 -8.38 -21.61
C ASN A 19 3.82 -7.14 -20.74
N THR A 20 2.66 -7.01 -20.12
CA THR A 20 2.51 -6.17 -18.95
C THR A 20 3.47 -6.75 -17.92
N LEU A 21 4.61 -6.08 -17.71
CA LEU A 21 5.39 -6.22 -16.48
C LEU A 21 4.50 -5.68 -15.35
N ALA A 22 3.49 -6.47 -14.98
CA ALA A 22 2.84 -6.31 -13.71
C ALA A 22 3.93 -6.57 -12.68
N TYR A 23 4.36 -5.52 -11.97
CA TYR A 23 5.17 -5.69 -10.78
C TYR A 23 4.38 -6.59 -9.82
N GLU A 24 4.67 -7.88 -9.83
CA GLU A 24 3.95 -8.88 -9.05
C GLU A 24 4.16 -8.56 -7.57
N ALA A 25 3.10 -8.10 -6.91
CA ALA A 25 3.12 -8.11 -5.46
C ALA A 25 3.13 -9.57 -4.99
N SER A 26 3.98 -9.85 -4.01
CA SER A 26 4.00 -11.16 -3.36
C SER A 26 3.04 -11.11 -2.17
N CYS A 27 2.00 -11.95 -2.19
CA CYS A 27 0.99 -11.99 -1.14
C CYS A 27 1.12 -13.27 -0.30
N VAL A 28 0.95 -13.16 1.01
CA VAL A 28 1.03 -14.27 1.95
C VAL A 28 -0.08 -14.22 2.99
N ASN A 29 -0.43 -15.39 3.53
CA ASN A 29 -1.20 -15.50 4.76
C ASN A 29 -0.21 -15.67 5.91
N GLY A 30 -0.04 -14.63 6.72
CA GLY A 30 0.95 -14.59 7.79
C GLY A 30 0.36 -14.16 9.12
N LYS A 31 1.24 -13.69 10.00
CA LYS A 31 0.88 -13.16 11.31
C LYS A 31 1.37 -11.74 11.45
N ILE A 32 0.56 -10.93 12.13
CA ILE A 32 0.93 -9.58 12.55
C ILE A 32 0.91 -9.57 14.07
N LYS A 33 1.94 -8.98 14.68
CA LYS A 33 2.00 -8.75 16.12
C LYS A 33 2.05 -7.26 16.45
N TRP A 34 1.42 -6.86 17.54
CA TRP A 34 1.49 -5.49 18.09
C TRP A 34 1.33 -5.51 19.59
N PHE A 35 1.61 -4.39 20.24
CA PHE A 35 1.44 -4.23 21.68
C PHE A 35 0.13 -3.51 22.00
N LYS A 36 -0.62 -4.03 22.98
CA LYS A 36 -1.78 -3.35 23.57
C LYS A 36 -1.66 -3.43 25.08
N MET A 37 -1.53 -2.28 25.74
CA MET A 37 -1.37 -2.18 27.20
C MET A 37 -0.23 -3.07 27.73
N GLY A 38 0.94 -2.99 27.09
CA GLY A 38 2.12 -3.77 27.46
C GLY A 38 2.08 -5.26 27.10
N LYS A 39 0.97 -5.77 26.56
CA LYS A 39 0.83 -7.17 26.15
C LYS A 39 0.96 -7.31 24.64
N GLU A 40 1.76 -8.29 24.20
CA GLU A 40 1.78 -8.70 22.80
C GLU A 40 0.42 -9.29 22.39
N LYS A 41 -0.03 -8.90 21.22
CA LYS A 41 -1.21 -9.42 20.53
C LYS A 41 -0.79 -9.91 19.17
N TYR A 42 -1.38 -11.02 18.76
CA TYR A 42 -1.11 -11.68 17.50
C TYR A 42 -2.44 -11.79 16.73
N GLU A 43 -2.42 -11.47 15.45
CA GLU A 43 -3.52 -11.79 14.53
C GLU A 43 -2.99 -12.56 13.33
N LYS A 44 -3.84 -13.43 12.78
CA LYS A 44 -3.66 -13.97 11.45
C LYS A 44 -4.14 -12.92 10.45
N SER A 45 -3.38 -12.65 9.40
CA SER A 45 -3.77 -11.69 8.37
C SER A 45 -3.22 -12.07 7.01
N SER A 46 -3.88 -11.60 5.96
CA SER A 46 -3.44 -11.76 4.57
C SER A 46 -2.98 -10.41 4.03
N TYR A 47 -1.73 -10.34 3.57
CA TYR A 47 -1.10 -9.10 3.12
C TYR A 47 -0.16 -9.35 1.96
N CYS A 48 0.16 -8.27 1.25
CA CYS A 48 1.06 -8.27 0.12
C CYS A 48 2.22 -7.31 0.38
N LEU A 49 3.40 -7.67 -0.13
CA LEU A 49 4.48 -6.74 -0.39
C LEU A 49 4.44 -6.36 -1.87
N PHE A 50 4.34 -5.07 -2.15
CA PHE A 50 4.26 -4.53 -3.51
C PHE A 50 5.30 -3.42 -3.71
N SER A 51 5.77 -3.25 -4.95
CA SER A 51 6.67 -2.17 -5.32
C SER A 51 5.89 -0.92 -5.74
N TYR A 52 6.30 0.25 -5.27
CA TYR A 52 5.79 1.55 -5.70
C TYR A 52 6.92 2.58 -5.66
N GLN A 53 7.21 3.25 -6.79
CA GLN A 53 8.34 4.18 -6.90
C GLN A 53 9.66 3.57 -6.37
N ASP A 54 9.98 2.36 -6.84
CA ASP A 54 11.19 1.59 -6.47
C ASP A 54 11.34 1.23 -4.99
N GLN A 55 10.28 1.39 -4.20
CA GLN A 55 10.23 1.03 -2.78
C GLN A 55 9.20 -0.07 -2.54
N SER A 56 9.53 -0.99 -1.63
CA SER A 56 8.64 -2.09 -1.24
C SER A 56 7.76 -1.69 -0.06
N PHE A 57 6.46 -1.89 -0.19
CA PHE A 57 5.47 -1.54 0.82
C PHE A 57 4.57 -2.70 1.19
N PHE A 58 4.13 -2.67 2.45
CA PHE A 58 3.16 -3.59 3.02
C PHE A 58 1.72 -3.08 2.89
N ILE A 59 0.80 -3.94 2.49
CA ILE A 59 -0.63 -3.62 2.32
C ILE A 59 -1.51 -4.84 2.60
N SER A 60 -2.76 -4.64 3.07
CA SER A 60 -3.72 -5.72 3.20
C SER A 60 -4.03 -6.33 1.84
N LYS A 61 -4.17 -7.66 1.76
CA LYS A 61 -4.45 -8.33 0.49
C LYS A 61 -5.74 -7.82 -0.15
N SER A 62 -6.78 -7.60 0.66
CA SER A 62 -8.04 -7.00 0.22
C SER A 62 -7.85 -5.67 -0.50
N CYS A 63 -7.00 -4.79 0.05
CA CYS A 63 -6.77 -3.47 -0.49
C CYS A 63 -5.79 -3.46 -1.66
N TYR A 64 -4.94 -4.49 -1.76
CA TYR A 64 -4.11 -4.69 -2.94
C TYR A 64 -4.98 -5.07 -4.14
N GLN A 65 -5.90 -6.03 -3.97
CA GLN A 65 -6.71 -6.63 -5.03
C GLN A 65 -7.93 -5.79 -5.41
N GLU A 66 -8.56 -5.11 -4.44
CA GLU A 66 -9.80 -4.38 -4.63
C GLU A 66 -9.65 -2.89 -4.25
N PRO A 67 -10.53 -2.01 -4.76
CA PRO A 67 -10.65 -0.65 -4.24
C PRO A 67 -10.92 -0.65 -2.71
N CYS A 68 -10.22 0.21 -1.99
CA CYS A 68 -10.27 0.27 -0.51
C CYS A 68 -10.13 1.70 0.00
N LEU A 69 -10.62 1.97 1.21
CA LEU A 69 -10.51 3.28 1.86
C LEU A 69 -9.05 3.75 1.98
N ALA A 70 -8.11 2.82 2.19
CA ALA A 70 -6.69 3.17 2.31
C ALA A 70 -6.05 3.74 1.03
N LYS A 71 -6.66 3.49 -0.14
CA LYS A 71 -6.22 4.01 -1.45
C LYS A 71 -7.11 5.15 -1.98
N GLN A 72 -8.29 5.36 -1.38
CA GLN A 72 -9.25 6.37 -1.83
C GLN A 72 -8.73 7.79 -1.53
N GLU A 73 -8.84 8.65 -2.53
CA GLU A 73 -8.49 10.06 -2.42
C GLU A 73 -9.58 10.83 -1.67
N ILE A 74 -9.34 11.10 -0.38
CA ILE A 74 -9.95 12.20 0.34
C ILE A 74 -9.40 13.53 -0.23
N LYS A 75 -10.21 14.21 -1.05
CA LYS A 75 -9.92 15.53 -1.63
C LYS A 75 -9.97 16.66 -0.58
N LYS A 76 -9.12 16.61 0.44
CA LYS A 76 -8.95 17.70 1.39
C LYS A 76 -7.48 18.11 1.45
N PRO A 77 -7.16 19.41 1.34
CA PRO A 77 -5.80 19.86 1.54
C PRO A 77 -5.32 19.48 2.93
N ILE A 78 -4.10 18.99 2.99
CA ILE A 78 -3.46 18.52 4.20
C ILE A 78 -2.43 19.59 4.62
N PHE A 79 -2.62 20.28 5.75
CA PHE A 79 -1.75 21.39 6.13
C PHE A 79 -0.53 20.94 6.95
N VAL A 80 0.68 21.18 6.43
CA VAL A 80 1.99 20.81 7.02
C VAL A 80 2.15 21.16 8.49
N LYS A 81 1.61 22.30 8.94
CA LYS A 81 1.64 22.71 10.35
C LYS A 81 1.06 21.65 11.29
N ASP A 82 0.10 20.85 10.81
CA ASP A 82 -0.54 19.78 11.59
C ASP A 82 0.30 18.48 11.59
N TYR A 83 1.39 18.42 10.80
CA TYR A 83 2.23 17.23 10.54
C TYR A 83 3.61 17.36 11.16
N TYR A 84 4.21 18.55 11.05
CA TYR A 84 5.57 18.86 11.51
C TYR A 84 5.60 19.39 12.95
N SER A 85 4.67 18.99 13.82
CA SER A 85 4.86 19.21 15.25
C SER A 85 5.94 18.29 15.82
N GLU A 86 6.60 18.73 16.88
CA GLU A 86 7.60 17.94 17.63
C GLU A 86 7.02 16.67 18.27
N TYR A 87 5.69 16.58 18.39
CA TYR A 87 4.99 15.49 19.04
C TYR A 87 4.37 14.52 18.04
N GLY A 88 4.82 13.27 18.04
CA GLY A 88 4.28 12.18 17.21
C GLY A 88 4.79 12.20 15.76
N THR A 89 4.78 11.01 15.12
CA THR A 89 5.37 10.86 13.78
C THR A 89 4.46 11.45 12.69
N PRO A 90 5.03 12.07 11.63
CA PRO A 90 4.25 12.59 10.50
C PRO A 90 3.34 11.54 9.86
N VAL A 91 3.80 10.30 9.82
CA VAL A 91 3.05 9.13 9.36
C VAL A 91 1.75 8.93 10.15
N PHE A 92 1.81 9.04 11.48
CA PHE A 92 0.65 8.76 12.34
C PHE A 92 -0.36 9.89 12.28
N LYS A 93 0.12 11.12 12.15
CA LYS A 93 -0.72 12.31 11.91
C LYS A 93 -1.46 12.19 10.58
N LEU A 94 -0.76 11.82 9.50
CA LEU A 94 -1.39 11.55 8.20
C LEU A 94 -2.45 10.47 8.29
N CYS A 95 -2.13 9.35 8.92
CA CYS A 95 -3.10 8.27 9.12
C CYS A 95 -4.37 8.77 9.83
N LYS A 96 -4.23 9.59 10.88
CA LYS A 96 -5.37 10.17 11.60
C LYS A 96 -6.17 11.15 10.76
N ALA A 97 -5.51 12.02 9.99
CA ALA A 97 -6.18 12.96 9.09
C ALA A 97 -6.98 12.25 7.99
N LEU A 98 -6.49 11.09 7.55
CA LEU A 98 -7.19 10.19 6.63
C LEU A 98 -8.24 9.31 7.33
N LEU A 99 -8.64 9.65 8.57
CA LEU A 99 -9.63 8.93 9.38
C LEU A 99 -9.27 7.46 9.69
N GLY A 100 -7.98 7.12 9.60
CA GLY A 100 -7.46 5.82 9.96
C GLY A 100 -6.91 5.77 11.39
N THR A 101 -6.51 4.57 11.80
CA THR A 101 -5.89 4.29 13.10
C THR A 101 -4.46 3.79 12.92
N PRO A 102 -3.43 4.52 13.41
CA PRO A 102 -2.04 4.13 13.24
C PRO A 102 -1.65 3.07 14.26
N HIS A 103 -1.04 1.98 13.79
CA HIS A 103 -0.51 0.90 14.63
C HIS A 103 0.99 0.71 14.37
N ILE A 104 1.79 0.63 15.44
CA ILE A 104 3.13 0.04 15.41
C ILE A 104 2.96 -1.48 15.46
N MET A 105 3.62 -2.20 14.56
CA MET A 105 3.46 -3.65 14.46
C MET A 105 4.72 -4.32 13.91
N SER A 106 4.74 -5.64 13.97
CA SER A 106 5.63 -6.44 13.14
C SER A 106 4.82 -7.45 12.35
N TYR A 107 5.20 -7.74 11.12
CA TYR A 107 4.57 -8.77 10.29
C TYR A 107 5.56 -9.87 9.97
N GLN A 108 5.05 -11.07 9.72
CA GLN A 108 5.89 -12.21 9.39
C GLN A 108 6.17 -12.27 7.87
N TRP A 109 7.43 -12.40 7.46
CA TRP A 109 7.78 -12.55 6.05
C TRP A 109 8.94 -13.53 5.91
N LYS A 110 8.75 -14.59 5.11
CA LYS A 110 9.76 -15.65 4.93
C LYS A 110 10.32 -16.20 6.26
N GLY A 111 9.48 -16.30 7.28
CA GLY A 111 9.87 -16.78 8.62
C GLY A 111 10.34 -15.71 9.59
N GLU A 112 10.66 -14.51 9.12
CA GLU A 112 11.20 -13.42 9.95
C GLU A 112 10.14 -12.43 10.40
N TRP A 113 10.38 -11.77 11.53
CA TRP A 113 9.54 -10.66 12.02
C TRP A 113 10.11 -9.32 11.56
N ILE A 114 9.39 -8.64 10.67
CA ILE A 114 9.79 -7.32 10.15
C ILE A 114 9.02 -6.25 10.91
N ALA A 115 9.76 -5.35 11.57
CA ALA A 115 9.18 -4.19 12.24
C ALA A 115 8.63 -3.20 11.22
N SER A 116 7.43 -2.69 11.46
CA SER A 116 6.76 -1.77 10.55
C SER A 116 5.68 -0.95 11.27
N ASN A 117 4.94 -0.18 10.50
CA ASN A 117 3.72 0.48 10.93
C ASN A 117 2.67 0.35 9.85
N ARG A 118 1.40 0.47 10.25
CA ARG A 118 0.28 0.50 9.31
C ARG A 118 -0.74 1.53 9.74
N CYS A 119 -1.49 2.03 8.77
CA CYS A 119 -2.72 2.75 8.98
C CYS A 119 -3.90 1.82 8.69
N VAL A 120 -4.77 1.60 9.68
CA VAL A 120 -5.97 0.75 9.55
C VAL A 120 -7.21 1.61 9.38
N PHE A 121 -8.02 1.33 8.37
CA PHE A 121 -9.21 2.09 8.01
C PHE A 121 -10.49 1.37 8.46
N LYS A 122 -11.63 2.06 8.39
CA LYS A 122 -12.94 1.55 8.88
C LYS A 122 -13.43 0.29 8.15
N ASP A 123 -13.05 0.12 6.89
CA ASP A 123 -13.32 -1.07 6.08
C ASP A 123 -12.35 -2.24 6.39
N SER A 124 -11.56 -2.11 7.46
CA SER A 124 -10.48 -3.04 7.85
C SER A 124 -9.34 -3.15 6.84
N SER A 125 -9.34 -2.33 5.77
CA SER A 125 -8.19 -2.20 4.89
C SER A 125 -7.02 -1.54 5.63
N TYR A 126 -5.80 -1.85 5.21
CA TYR A 126 -4.63 -1.18 5.76
C TYR A 126 -3.49 -1.07 4.76
N VAL A 127 -2.67 -0.04 4.94
CA VAL A 127 -1.42 0.21 4.18
C VAL A 127 -0.31 0.60 5.14
N GLN A 128 0.93 0.37 4.73
CA GLN A 128 2.11 0.88 5.43
C GLN A 128 2.08 2.41 5.46
N GLY A 129 2.45 3.01 6.58
CA GLY A 129 2.34 4.46 6.72
C GLY A 129 3.33 5.25 5.86
N ALA A 130 4.50 4.70 5.54
CA ALA A 130 5.44 5.32 4.59
C ALA A 130 4.84 5.43 3.17
N TYR A 131 4.07 4.43 2.74
CA TYR A 131 3.34 4.47 1.48
C TYR A 131 2.36 5.66 1.45
N LEU A 132 1.68 5.95 2.56
CA LEU A 132 0.79 7.12 2.65
C LEU A 132 1.56 8.42 2.45
N LEU A 133 2.72 8.60 3.10
CA LEU A 133 3.50 9.83 2.93
C LEU A 133 3.89 10.09 1.47
N ILE A 134 4.26 9.04 0.73
CA ILE A 134 4.64 9.16 -0.67
C ILE A 134 3.41 9.46 -1.53
N ARG A 135 2.35 8.65 -1.38
CA ARG A 135 1.11 8.79 -2.16
C ARG A 135 0.45 10.16 -1.96
N TRP A 136 0.56 10.72 -0.76
CA TRP A 136 -0.12 11.96 -0.39
C TRP A 136 0.78 13.20 -0.43
N LYS A 137 2.03 13.06 -0.85
CA LYS A 137 3.04 14.13 -0.81
C LYS A 137 2.56 15.43 -1.46
N GLU A 138 1.86 15.35 -2.58
CA GLU A 138 1.37 16.50 -3.35
C GLU A 138 0.21 17.25 -2.67
N TYR A 139 -0.53 16.57 -1.81
CA TYR A 139 -1.66 17.15 -1.07
C TYR A 139 -1.23 17.78 0.26
N ILE A 140 0.03 17.57 0.67
CA ILE A 140 0.63 18.12 1.89
C ILE A 140 1.14 19.55 1.59
N ILE A 141 0.35 20.55 1.97
CA ILE A 141 0.60 21.97 1.69
C ILE A 141 1.42 22.60 2.81
N LYS A 142 2.60 23.12 2.47
CA LYS A 142 3.40 24.03 3.29
C LYS A 142 2.77 25.42 3.23
N LYS A 143 1.84 25.73 4.13
CA LYS A 143 1.42 27.12 4.38
C LYS A 143 1.81 27.50 5.79
#